data_AF-A0A3B9ZR12-F1
#
_entry.id   AF-A0A3B9ZR12-F1
#
_cell.length_a   1.000
_cell.length_b   1.000
_cell.length_c   1.000
_cell.angle_alpha   90.00
_cell.angle_beta   90.00
_cell.angle_gamma   90.00
#
_symmetry.space_group_name_H-M   'P 1'
#
loop_
_entity.id
_entity.type
_entity.pdbx_description
1 polymer ?
#
loop_
_entity_poly.entity_id
_entity_poly.type
_entity_poly.pdbx_seq_one_letter_code
_entity_poly.pdbx_strand_id
1 'polypeptide(L)'
;RMLDMGFMPQIRNFLEVLPLKRQNLLFSATFNEKVEEMSHEFLDFPERVEVAPSATPAELISQVYYKVPNFQTKLNLINHLLRDEEIFTRVIVFVGTKENAEQVFKIIKRRSEGEKRIMHSNKGQSTRLNAINAFKSGIVRILITTDISSRGIDVEMISHVINFDLPNNHEDYVHRIGRTARANNIGTAITLVNPAEEHNLHKIEELIRMKIPELELPADLDMIATKREENLVQLREIDRQKRIADPTFKGAFHEKKKIPGLAKKKEKRNLTKDKAKQNQFRKKR
;
A
#
# COMPACT_ATOMS: atom_id res chain seq x y z
N ARG A 1 1.04 -12.43 -9.85
CA ARG A 1 2.25 -11.58 -10.07
C ARG A 1 3.45 -12.26 -10.78
N MET A 2 3.51 -13.58 -11.05
CA MET A 2 4.39 -14.08 -12.14
C MET A 2 4.11 -13.32 -13.45
N LEU A 3 2.91 -12.79 -13.57
CA LEU A 3 2.35 -12.17 -14.76
C LEU A 3 2.47 -10.62 -14.77
N ASP A 4 2.91 -10.01 -13.65
CA ASP A 4 2.97 -8.54 -13.54
C ASP A 4 4.38 -8.01 -13.84
N MET A 5 4.50 -7.34 -15.00
CA MET A 5 5.51 -6.35 -15.46
C MET A 5 7.02 -6.63 -15.34
N GLY A 6 7.48 -7.68 -14.64
CA GLY A 6 8.91 -7.97 -14.46
C GLY A 6 9.33 -9.39 -14.84
N PHE A 7 8.42 -10.36 -14.73
CA PHE A 7 8.72 -11.78 -14.96
C PHE A 7 8.32 -12.27 -16.36
N MET A 8 7.56 -11.48 -17.12
CA MET A 8 7.10 -11.85 -18.46
C MET A 8 8.22 -12.23 -19.43
N PRO A 9 9.32 -11.46 -19.53
CA PRO A 9 10.44 -11.87 -20.37
C PRO A 9 11.02 -13.22 -19.96
N GLN A 10 11.07 -13.51 -18.65
CA GLN A 10 11.63 -14.75 -18.13
C GLN A 10 10.69 -15.94 -18.40
N ILE A 11 9.38 -15.74 -18.28
CA ILE A 11 8.37 -16.76 -18.61
C ILE A 11 8.40 -17.08 -20.10
N ARG A 12 8.45 -16.07 -20.98
CA ARG A 12 8.57 -16.26 -22.43
C ARG A 12 9.82 -17.06 -22.78
N ASN A 13 10.98 -16.66 -22.25
CA ASN A 13 12.24 -17.39 -22.45
C ASN A 13 12.15 -18.85 -21.97
N PHE A 14 11.48 -19.10 -20.85
CA PHE A 14 11.30 -20.46 -20.34
C PHE A 14 10.38 -21.29 -21.25
N LEU A 15 9.31 -20.71 -21.77
CA LEU A 15 8.37 -21.41 -22.65
C LEU A 15 8.97 -21.74 -24.02
N GLU A 16 9.91 -20.95 -24.53
CA GLU A 16 10.62 -21.22 -25.78
C GLU A 16 11.45 -22.51 -25.73
N VAL A 17 11.95 -22.89 -24.56
CA VAL A 17 12.76 -24.11 -24.38
C VAL A 17 11.94 -25.34 -23.99
N LEU A 18 10.64 -25.18 -23.72
CA LEU A 18 9.77 -26.30 -23.37
C LEU A 18 9.29 -27.06 -24.61
N PRO A 19 8.98 -28.37 -24.46
CA PRO A 19 8.34 -29.14 -25.52
C PRO A 19 7.04 -28.48 -26.02
N LEU A 20 6.80 -28.58 -27.32
CA LEU A 20 5.58 -28.08 -27.96
C LEU A 20 4.32 -28.75 -27.39
N LYS A 21 4.37 -30.08 -27.16
CA LYS A 21 3.29 -30.82 -26.51
C LYS A 21 3.43 -30.73 -25.00
N ARG A 22 2.63 -29.89 -24.37
CA ARG A 22 2.57 -29.71 -22.91
C ARG A 22 1.17 -29.33 -22.47
N GLN A 23 0.84 -29.63 -21.21
CA GLN A 23 -0.35 -29.13 -20.56
C GLN A 23 0.04 -27.91 -19.71
N ASN A 24 -0.60 -26.77 -19.96
CA ASN A 24 -0.41 -25.56 -19.16
C ASN A 24 -1.64 -25.37 -18.27
N LEU A 25 -1.39 -25.05 -17.00
CA LEU A 25 -2.44 -24.74 -16.03
C LEU A 25 -2.15 -23.35 -15.44
N LEU A 26 -3.16 -22.49 -15.41
CA LEU A 26 -3.07 -21.15 -14.82
C LEU A 26 -3.98 -21.07 -13.60
N PHE A 27 -3.40 -20.70 -12.47
CA PHE A 27 -4.12 -20.48 -11.23
C PHE A 27 -3.94 -19.03 -10.80
N SER A 28 -5.06 -18.33 -10.58
CA SER A 28 -5.04 -16.97 -10.05
C SER A 28 -6.19 -16.77 -9.07
N ALA A 29 -5.92 -15.99 -8.00
CA ALA A 29 -6.96 -15.58 -7.06
C ALA A 29 -7.76 -14.35 -7.57
N THR A 30 -7.22 -13.62 -8.55
CA THR A 30 -7.88 -12.50 -9.24
C THR A 30 -7.70 -12.66 -10.75
N PHE A 31 -8.75 -12.40 -11.54
CA PHE A 31 -8.69 -12.50 -13.01
C PHE A 31 -8.95 -11.12 -13.62
N ASN A 32 -7.92 -10.28 -13.66
CA ASN A 32 -7.96 -8.98 -14.31
C ASN A 32 -7.65 -9.12 -15.81
N GLU A 33 -7.84 -8.03 -16.57
CA GLU A 33 -7.57 -7.99 -18.02
C GLU A 33 -6.16 -8.48 -18.37
N LYS A 34 -5.15 -8.16 -17.55
CA LYS A 34 -3.78 -8.64 -17.79
C LYS A 34 -3.68 -10.15 -17.70
N VAL A 35 -4.23 -10.76 -16.65
CA VAL A 35 -4.24 -12.22 -16.48
C VAL A 35 -5.01 -12.89 -17.60
N GLU A 36 -6.10 -12.27 -18.06
CA GLU A 36 -6.87 -12.73 -19.21
C GLU A 36 -6.06 -12.72 -20.50
N GLU A 37 -5.42 -11.59 -20.84
CA GLU A 37 -4.50 -11.49 -21.99
C GLU A 37 -3.42 -12.58 -21.94
N MET A 38 -2.87 -12.84 -20.75
CA MET A 38 -1.85 -13.87 -20.59
C MET A 38 -2.41 -15.28 -20.76
N SER A 39 -3.63 -15.52 -20.29
CA SER A 39 -4.27 -16.82 -20.46
C SER A 39 -4.40 -17.18 -21.94
N HIS A 40 -4.65 -16.18 -22.80
CA HIS A 40 -4.64 -16.34 -24.25
C HIS A 40 -3.25 -16.54 -24.85
N GLU A 41 -2.20 -15.96 -24.25
CA GLU A 41 -0.82 -16.15 -24.71
C GLU A 41 -0.26 -17.54 -24.36
N PHE A 42 -0.68 -18.12 -23.23
CA PHE A 42 -0.02 -19.30 -22.65
C PHE A 42 -0.87 -20.57 -22.62
N LEU A 43 -2.18 -20.49 -22.81
CA LEU A 43 -3.06 -21.65 -22.77
C LEU A 43 -3.69 -21.86 -24.15
N ASP A 44 -3.58 -23.08 -24.67
CA ASP A 44 -4.32 -23.50 -25.86
C ASP A 44 -5.71 -23.99 -25.43
N PHE A 45 -6.76 -23.28 -25.86
CA PHE A 45 -8.17 -23.62 -25.60
C PHE A 45 -8.49 -23.99 -24.14
N PRO A 46 -8.23 -23.09 -23.16
CA PRO A 46 -8.39 -23.43 -21.75
C PRO A 46 -9.86 -23.62 -21.36
N GLU A 47 -10.14 -24.63 -20.53
CA GLU A 47 -11.35 -24.65 -19.72
C GLU A 47 -11.19 -23.69 -18.53
N ARG A 48 -12.16 -22.78 -18.37
CA ARG A 48 -12.18 -21.81 -17.27
C ARG A 48 -13.11 -22.30 -16.17
N VAL A 49 -12.56 -22.42 -14.96
CA VAL A 49 -13.32 -22.71 -13.73
C VAL A 49 -13.20 -21.50 -12.80
N GLU A 50 -14.34 -20.89 -12.46
CA GLU A 50 -14.41 -19.72 -11.57
C GLU A 50 -15.33 -20.02 -10.39
N VAL A 51 -14.80 -19.90 -9.16
CA VAL A 51 -15.53 -20.24 -7.92
C VAL A 51 -16.39 -19.08 -7.42
N ALA A 52 -15.94 -17.85 -7.65
CA ALA A 52 -16.63 -16.61 -7.30
C ALA A 52 -16.20 -15.50 -8.27
N PRO A 53 -16.99 -14.42 -8.45
CA PRO A 53 -16.56 -13.30 -9.26
C PRO A 53 -15.17 -12.82 -8.82
N SER A 54 -14.30 -12.59 -9.80
CA SER A 54 -12.94 -12.11 -9.56
C SER A 54 -12.86 -11.00 -8.51
N ALA A 55 -11.90 -11.14 -7.58
CA ALA A 55 -11.64 -10.21 -6.48
C ALA A 55 -12.71 -10.15 -5.36
N THR A 56 -13.64 -11.11 -5.28
CA THR A 56 -14.54 -11.23 -4.12
C THR A 56 -13.78 -11.78 -2.91
N PRO A 57 -13.76 -11.09 -1.74
CA PRO A 57 -13.23 -11.63 -0.50
C PRO A 57 -13.97 -12.91 -0.09
N ALA A 58 -13.30 -13.81 0.62
CA ALA A 58 -13.98 -14.97 1.21
C ALA A 58 -15.05 -14.49 2.20
N GLU A 59 -16.25 -15.08 2.15
CA GLU A 59 -17.40 -14.70 2.99
C GLU A 59 -17.09 -14.71 4.50
N LEU A 60 -16.10 -15.51 4.90
CA LEU A 60 -15.66 -15.68 6.30
C LEU A 60 -14.72 -14.58 6.80
N ILE A 61 -14.42 -13.56 5.98
CA ILE A 61 -13.55 -12.44 6.38
C ILE A 61 -14.40 -11.21 6.74
N SER A 62 -14.44 -10.89 8.03
CA SER A 62 -14.93 -9.59 8.51
C SER A 62 -13.93 -8.50 8.14
N GLN A 63 -14.40 -7.41 7.54
CA GLN A 63 -13.55 -6.31 7.09
C GLN A 63 -14.01 -5.02 7.74
N VAL A 64 -13.08 -4.24 8.28
CA VAL A 64 -13.34 -2.92 8.86
C VAL A 64 -12.20 -1.97 8.53
N TYR A 65 -12.46 -0.67 8.58
CA TYR A 65 -11.40 0.32 8.48
C TYR A 65 -11.56 1.44 9.51
N TYR A 66 -10.42 2.04 9.88
CA TYR A 66 -10.36 3.25 10.70
C TYR A 66 -9.82 4.40 9.86
N LYS A 67 -10.50 5.55 9.90
CA LYS A 67 -9.90 6.80 9.42
C LYS A 67 -8.89 7.31 10.44
N VAL A 68 -7.69 7.60 9.97
CA VAL A 68 -6.57 8.00 10.83
C VAL A 68 -5.88 9.22 10.19
N PRO A 69 -5.79 10.36 10.89
CA PRO A 69 -5.36 11.62 10.27
C PRO A 69 -3.90 11.61 9.78
N ASN A 70 -3.04 10.81 10.41
CA ASN A 70 -1.60 10.79 10.13
C ASN A 70 -0.95 9.48 10.58
N PHE A 71 0.28 9.29 10.11
CA PHE A 71 1.14 8.16 10.39
C PHE A 71 1.37 7.94 11.89
N GLN A 72 1.58 9.02 12.65
CA GLN A 72 1.84 8.90 14.08
C GLN A 72 0.60 8.40 14.84
N THR A 73 -0.60 8.83 14.45
CA THR A 73 -1.85 8.31 15.01
C THR A 73 -2.08 6.86 14.57
N LYS A 74 -1.65 6.45 13.36
CA LYS A 74 -1.67 5.03 12.96
C LYS A 74 -0.80 4.18 13.89
N LEU A 75 0.39 4.67 14.25
CA LEU A 75 1.28 4.00 15.21
C LEU A 75 0.64 3.86 16.60
N ASN A 76 -0.08 4.88 17.06
CA ASN A 76 -0.80 4.81 18.33
C ASN A 76 -1.95 3.80 18.26
N LEU A 77 -2.70 3.79 17.16
CA LEU A 77 -3.84 2.90 16.97
C LEU A 77 -3.42 1.43 16.89
N ILE A 78 -2.40 1.10 16.07
CA ILE A 78 -1.93 -0.29 16.00
C ILE A 78 -1.41 -0.77 17.36
N ASN A 79 -0.77 0.12 18.12
CA ASN A 79 -0.33 -0.18 19.48
C ASN A 79 -1.52 -0.41 20.42
N HIS A 80 -2.57 0.40 20.31
CA HIS A 80 -3.79 0.25 21.11
C HIS A 80 -4.47 -1.10 20.81
N LEU A 81 -4.69 -1.42 19.53
CA LEU A 81 -5.33 -2.67 19.11
C LEU A 81 -4.58 -3.91 19.63
N LEU A 82 -3.26 -3.95 19.45
CA LEU A 82 -2.44 -5.12 19.78
C LEU A 82 -2.24 -5.36 21.29
N ARG A 83 -2.81 -4.53 22.16
CA ARG A 83 -2.81 -4.76 23.62
C ARG A 83 -3.72 -5.90 24.04
N ASP A 84 -4.82 -6.11 23.33
CA ASP A 84 -5.76 -7.18 23.63
C ASP A 84 -5.27 -8.50 23.04
N GLU A 85 -4.80 -9.40 23.89
CA GLU A 85 -4.16 -10.65 23.45
C GLU A 85 -5.16 -11.76 23.18
N GLU A 86 -6.35 -11.66 23.76
CA GLU A 86 -7.44 -12.61 23.58
C GLU A 86 -8.09 -12.42 22.21
N ILE A 87 -8.19 -11.17 21.75
CA ILE A 87 -8.65 -10.83 20.40
C ILE A 87 -7.52 -11.02 19.38
N PHE A 88 -6.36 -10.39 19.62
CA PHE A 88 -5.25 -10.37 18.66
C PHE A 88 -4.24 -11.49 18.93
N THR A 89 -4.69 -12.73 18.82
CA THR A 89 -3.90 -13.94 19.14
C THR A 89 -2.80 -14.23 18.12
N ARG A 90 -3.03 -13.95 16.83
CA ARG A 90 -2.03 -14.15 15.77
C ARG A 90 -2.26 -13.19 14.61
N VAL A 91 -1.30 -12.29 14.39
CA VAL A 91 -1.51 -11.10 13.55
C VAL A 91 -0.43 -10.96 12.49
N ILE A 92 -0.85 -10.67 11.26
CA ILE A 92 0.04 -10.12 10.24
C ILE A 92 -0.25 -8.64 10.05
N VAL A 93 0.80 -7.82 10.09
CA VAL A 93 0.74 -6.39 9.81
C VAL A 93 1.43 -6.10 8.48
N PHE A 94 0.67 -5.59 7.52
CA PHE A 94 1.18 -5.16 6.22
C PHE A 94 1.52 -3.68 6.20
N VAL A 95 2.73 -3.37 5.75
CA VAL A 95 3.26 -2.01 5.62
C VAL A 95 3.79 -1.77 4.20
N GLY A 96 3.74 -0.52 3.73
CA GLY A 96 4.12 -0.14 2.38
C GLY A 96 5.62 -0.05 2.17
N THR A 97 6.40 0.22 3.22
CA THR A 97 7.86 0.39 3.15
C THR A 97 8.58 -0.36 4.26
N LYS A 98 9.88 -0.64 4.06
CA LYS A 98 10.72 -1.26 5.07
C LYS A 98 10.97 -0.32 6.25
N GLU A 99 11.02 0.99 6.00
CA GLU A 99 11.14 2.03 7.02
C GLU A 99 9.92 2.05 7.94
N ASN A 100 8.71 1.97 7.37
CA ASN A 100 7.48 1.86 8.14
C ASN A 100 7.47 0.57 8.97
N ALA A 101 7.96 -0.54 8.41
CA ALA A 101 8.08 -1.81 9.14
C ALA A 101 8.91 -1.67 10.43
N GLU A 102 10.07 -1.05 10.32
CA GLU A 102 10.97 -0.81 11.47
C GLU A 102 10.35 0.17 12.49
N GLN A 103 9.64 1.20 12.02
CA GLN A 103 8.95 2.13 12.91
C GLN A 103 7.79 1.47 13.67
N VAL A 104 6.93 0.71 12.98
CA VAL A 104 5.85 -0.07 13.61
C VAL A 104 6.43 -1.03 14.63
N PHE A 105 7.48 -1.79 14.26
CA PHE A 105 8.13 -2.73 15.17
C PHE A 105 8.67 -2.06 16.43
N LYS A 106 9.34 -0.91 16.29
CA LYS A 106 9.88 -0.16 17.42
C LYS A 106 8.79 0.26 18.42
N ILE A 107 7.60 0.61 17.94
CA ILE A 107 6.46 0.99 18.78
C ILE A 107 5.90 -0.24 19.49
N ILE A 108 5.54 -1.29 18.74
CA ILE A 108 4.86 -2.46 19.33
C ILE A 108 5.78 -3.28 20.22
N LYS A 109 7.08 -3.37 19.91
CA LYS A 109 8.07 -4.13 20.70
C LYS A 109 8.12 -3.68 22.16
N ARG A 110 7.85 -2.40 22.41
CA ARG A 110 7.93 -1.81 23.75
C ARG A 110 6.64 -1.97 24.56
N ARG A 111 5.52 -2.29 23.93
CA ARG A 111 4.19 -1.97 24.48
C ARG A 111 3.12 -3.06 24.30
N SER A 112 3.30 -4.03 23.41
CA SER A 112 2.48 -5.24 23.35
C SER A 112 3.28 -6.44 23.87
N GLU A 113 2.63 -7.55 24.25
CA GLU A 113 3.31 -8.80 24.68
C GLU A 113 3.37 -9.85 23.56
N GLY A 114 4.03 -10.97 23.81
CA GLY A 114 4.35 -12.00 22.81
C GLY A 114 5.58 -11.69 21.94
N GLU A 115 6.01 -12.66 21.13
CA GLU A 115 7.16 -12.49 20.23
C GLU A 115 6.72 -11.78 18.93
N LYS A 116 7.55 -10.85 18.46
CA LYS A 116 7.31 -10.08 17.23
C LYS A 116 8.50 -10.19 16.29
N ARG A 117 8.24 -10.25 14.98
CA ARG A 117 9.30 -10.22 13.95
C ARG A 117 8.94 -9.34 12.78
N ILE A 118 9.99 -8.85 12.10
CA ILE A 118 9.88 -8.09 10.86
C ILE A 118 10.38 -8.95 9.71
N MET A 119 9.70 -8.88 8.57
CA MET A 119 10.15 -9.46 7.32
C MET A 119 10.01 -8.48 6.15
N HIS A 120 11.15 -8.03 5.63
CA HIS A 120 11.21 -7.19 4.43
C HIS A 120 12.41 -7.60 3.55
N SER A 121 12.49 -7.09 2.31
CA SER A 121 13.52 -7.44 1.32
C SER A 121 14.96 -7.25 1.80
N ASN A 122 15.21 -6.26 2.67
CA ASN A 122 16.54 -6.01 3.25
C ASN A 122 16.97 -7.00 4.34
N LYS A 123 16.13 -7.97 4.75
CA LYS A 123 16.54 -9.04 5.69
C LYS A 123 17.14 -10.20 4.90
N GLY A 124 18.19 -10.82 5.43
CA GLY A 124 18.81 -12.01 4.83
C GLY A 124 17.82 -13.17 4.70
N GLN A 125 18.02 -14.03 3.69
CA GLN A 125 17.08 -15.12 3.39
C GLN A 125 16.88 -16.07 4.58
N SER A 126 17.94 -16.41 5.31
CA SER A 126 17.86 -17.24 6.52
C SER A 126 17.00 -16.58 7.61
N THR A 127 17.15 -15.27 7.81
CA THR A 127 16.32 -14.51 8.77
C THR A 127 14.86 -14.50 8.36
N ARG A 128 14.57 -14.34 7.07
CA ARG A 128 13.20 -14.38 6.54
C ARG A 128 12.57 -15.75 6.76
N LEU A 129 13.27 -16.83 6.44
CA LEU A 129 12.80 -18.21 6.65
C LEU A 129 12.57 -18.49 8.14
N ASN A 130 13.47 -18.07 9.01
CA ASN A 130 13.31 -18.22 10.46
C ASN A 130 12.11 -17.42 10.99
N ALA A 131 11.85 -16.22 10.47
CA ALA A 131 10.67 -15.44 10.83
C ALA A 131 9.37 -16.14 10.39
N ILE A 132 9.33 -16.64 9.16
CA ILE A 132 8.18 -17.39 8.64
C ILE A 132 7.94 -18.67 9.45
N ASN A 133 8.97 -19.47 9.70
CA ASN A 133 8.84 -20.73 10.42
C ASN A 133 8.39 -20.52 11.86
N ALA A 134 8.98 -19.54 12.56
CA ALA A 134 8.57 -19.20 13.92
C ALA A 134 7.15 -18.59 13.96
N PHE A 135 6.74 -17.88 12.92
CA PHE A 135 5.37 -17.43 12.78
C PHE A 135 4.44 -18.61 12.52
N LYS A 136 4.77 -19.54 11.62
CA LYS A 136 4.02 -20.78 11.33
C LYS A 136 3.84 -21.69 12.55
N SER A 137 4.86 -21.81 13.40
CA SER A 137 4.79 -22.61 14.63
C SER A 137 4.03 -21.95 15.78
N GLY A 138 3.55 -20.72 15.61
CA GLY A 138 2.84 -19.95 16.65
C GLY A 138 3.75 -19.31 17.70
N ILE A 139 5.07 -19.47 17.59
CA ILE A 139 6.03 -18.82 18.50
C ILE A 139 5.95 -17.30 18.33
N VAL A 140 5.93 -16.82 17.08
CA VAL A 140 5.76 -15.39 16.78
C VAL A 140 4.27 -15.09 16.73
N ARG A 141 3.82 -14.19 17.61
CA ARG A 141 2.45 -13.68 17.66
C ARG A 141 2.19 -12.68 16.54
N ILE A 142 3.14 -11.77 16.31
CA ILE A 142 2.96 -10.63 15.39
C ILE A 142 4.07 -10.60 14.36
N LEU A 143 3.69 -10.70 13.09
CA LEU A 143 4.60 -10.59 11.95
C LEU A 143 4.33 -9.30 11.17
N ILE A 144 5.31 -8.40 11.13
CA ILE A 144 5.26 -7.18 10.31
C ILE A 144 5.96 -7.45 8.99
N THR A 145 5.33 -7.14 7.87
CA THR A 145 5.88 -7.47 6.56
C THR A 145 5.46 -6.50 5.47
N THR A 146 6.30 -6.40 4.43
CA THR A 146 5.89 -5.79 3.15
C THR A 146 5.23 -6.82 2.24
N ASP A 147 4.51 -6.35 1.22
CA ASP A 147 3.83 -7.21 0.24
C ASP A 147 4.77 -8.16 -0.48
N ILE A 148 5.96 -7.70 -0.85
CA ILE A 148 6.93 -8.50 -1.58
C ILE A 148 7.43 -9.67 -0.73
N SER A 149 7.57 -9.44 0.58
CA SER A 149 8.26 -10.37 1.46
C SER A 149 7.36 -11.48 1.99
N SER A 150 6.05 -11.21 2.05
CA SER A 150 5.01 -12.09 2.60
C SER A 150 4.35 -13.02 1.58
N ARG A 151 4.76 -12.94 0.31
CA ARG A 151 4.27 -13.86 -0.72
C ARG A 151 4.75 -15.27 -0.42
N GLY A 152 3.86 -16.24 -0.56
CA GLY A 152 4.15 -17.64 -0.22
C GLY A 152 4.19 -17.91 1.29
N ILE A 153 3.86 -16.94 2.14
CA ILE A 153 3.48 -17.25 3.52
C ILE A 153 2.17 -18.02 3.46
N ASP A 154 2.29 -19.32 3.66
CA ASP A 154 1.18 -20.21 3.94
C ASP A 154 1.16 -20.52 5.44
N VAL A 155 0.32 -19.79 6.16
CA VAL A 155 0.16 -19.90 7.61
C VAL A 155 -1.31 -20.06 7.89
N GLU A 156 -1.64 -21.15 8.57
CA GLU A 156 -2.98 -21.41 9.06
C GLU A 156 -3.27 -20.58 10.32
N MET A 157 -4.56 -20.35 10.60
CA MET A 157 -5.03 -19.74 11.85
C MET A 157 -4.49 -18.31 12.12
N ILE A 158 -4.34 -17.48 11.09
CA ILE A 158 -4.13 -16.04 11.31
C ILE A 158 -5.47 -15.46 11.75
N SER A 159 -5.55 -14.96 12.99
CA SER A 159 -6.76 -14.33 13.52
C SER A 159 -7.06 -13.00 12.83
N HIS A 160 -6.02 -12.18 12.62
CA HIS A 160 -6.16 -10.82 12.15
C HIS A 160 -5.13 -10.47 11.08
N VAL A 161 -5.59 -9.77 10.05
CA VAL A 161 -4.74 -9.07 9.08
C VAL A 161 -4.93 -7.57 9.30
N ILE A 162 -3.84 -6.86 9.57
CA ILE A 162 -3.84 -5.40 9.72
C ILE A 162 -3.13 -4.78 8.52
N ASN A 163 -3.86 -4.05 7.69
CA ASN A 163 -3.30 -3.18 6.67
C ASN A 163 -2.93 -1.84 7.32
N PHE A 164 -1.69 -1.71 7.78
CA PHE A 164 -1.21 -0.44 8.34
C PHE A 164 -1.10 0.63 7.25
N ASP A 165 -0.59 0.25 6.08
CA ASP A 165 -0.63 1.06 4.86
C ASP A 165 -1.51 0.35 3.83
N LEU A 166 -2.36 1.09 3.11
CA LEU A 166 -3.13 0.51 2.01
C LEU A 166 -2.19 0.06 0.86
N PRO A 167 -2.46 -1.07 0.17
CA PRO A 167 -1.64 -1.48 -0.94
C PRO A 167 -1.78 -0.53 -2.12
N ASN A 168 -0.67 -0.23 -2.81
CA ASN A 168 -0.69 0.59 -4.01
C ASN A 168 -1.44 -0.06 -5.18
N ASN A 169 -1.49 -1.39 -5.22
CA ASN A 169 -2.30 -2.15 -6.18
C ASN A 169 -3.52 -2.70 -5.44
N HIS A 170 -4.72 -2.38 -5.90
CA HIS A 170 -5.97 -2.76 -5.24
C HIS A 170 -6.13 -4.29 -5.13
N GLU A 171 -5.64 -5.06 -6.11
CA GLU A 171 -5.68 -6.54 -6.04
C GLU A 171 -4.83 -7.12 -4.92
N ASP A 172 -3.73 -6.45 -4.55
CA ASP A 172 -2.89 -6.90 -3.44
C ASP A 172 -3.71 -6.86 -2.12
N TYR A 173 -4.78 -6.06 -2.02
CA TYR A 173 -5.68 -6.04 -0.86
C TYR A 173 -6.34 -7.41 -0.62
N VAL A 174 -6.94 -8.00 -1.65
CA VAL A 174 -7.60 -9.31 -1.57
C VAL A 174 -6.60 -10.39 -1.15
N HIS A 175 -5.38 -10.32 -1.69
CA HIS A 175 -4.30 -11.25 -1.33
C HIS A 175 -3.79 -11.11 0.10
N ARG A 176 -3.84 -9.90 0.67
CA ARG A 176 -3.48 -9.63 2.06
C ARG A 176 -4.53 -10.18 3.00
N ILE A 177 -5.81 -9.84 2.79
CA ILE A 177 -6.88 -10.30 3.68
C ILE A 177 -7.11 -11.80 3.56
N GLY A 178 -6.87 -12.41 2.39
CA GLY A 178 -6.88 -13.87 2.21
C GLY A 178 -5.73 -14.63 2.91
N ARG A 179 -4.93 -13.94 3.75
CA ARG A 179 -4.03 -14.61 4.72
C ARG A 179 -4.79 -15.07 5.96
N THR A 180 -5.93 -14.47 6.28
CA THR A 180 -6.83 -14.96 7.33
C THR A 180 -7.96 -15.81 6.73
N ALA A 181 -8.88 -16.29 7.58
CA ALA A 181 -10.06 -17.09 7.23
C ALA A 181 -9.78 -18.33 6.36
N ARG A 182 -8.67 -19.03 6.64
CA ARG A 182 -8.35 -20.32 6.02
C ARG A 182 -8.92 -21.47 6.84
N ALA A 183 -9.27 -22.57 6.17
CA ALA A 183 -9.83 -23.79 6.79
C ALA A 183 -11.11 -23.55 7.61
N ASN A 184 -12.08 -22.80 7.06
CA ASN A 184 -13.39 -22.47 7.66
C ASN A 184 -13.36 -21.65 8.96
N ASN A 185 -12.22 -21.07 9.33
CA ASN A 185 -12.16 -20.15 10.46
C ASN A 185 -12.65 -18.75 10.07
N ILE A 186 -13.22 -18.02 11.03
CA ILE A 186 -13.54 -16.60 10.88
C ILE A 186 -12.25 -15.80 10.99
N GLY A 187 -12.06 -14.86 10.09
CA GLY A 187 -10.92 -13.95 10.06
C GLY A 187 -11.34 -12.50 10.09
N THR A 188 -10.52 -11.62 10.65
CA THR A 188 -10.77 -10.18 10.64
C THR A 188 -9.67 -9.42 9.92
N ALA A 189 -10.05 -8.55 8.99
CA ALA A 189 -9.16 -7.62 8.32
C ALA A 189 -9.44 -6.19 8.77
N ILE A 190 -8.43 -5.54 9.33
CA ILE A 190 -8.49 -4.14 9.79
C ILE A 190 -7.61 -3.29 8.89
N THR A 191 -8.14 -2.20 8.36
CA THR A 191 -7.38 -1.29 7.50
C THR A 191 -7.28 0.10 8.11
N LEU A 192 -6.07 0.67 8.14
CA LEU A 192 -5.84 2.04 8.62
C LEU A 192 -5.71 2.98 7.43
N VAL A 193 -6.59 3.98 7.35
CA VAL A 193 -6.74 4.83 6.16
C VAL A 193 -6.47 6.27 6.52
N ASN A 194 -5.45 6.87 5.89
CA ASN A 194 -5.22 8.30 5.98
C ASN A 194 -5.94 9.06 4.85
N PRO A 195 -6.02 10.41 4.92
CA PRO A 195 -6.72 11.20 3.92
C PRO A 195 -6.24 11.01 2.47
N ALA A 196 -4.96 10.66 2.27
CA ALA A 196 -4.41 10.42 0.95
C ALA A 196 -4.77 9.03 0.39
N GLU A 197 -5.14 8.09 1.26
CA GLU A 197 -5.45 6.72 0.89
C GLU A 197 -6.96 6.49 0.68
N GLU A 198 -7.83 7.44 1.04
CA GLU A 198 -9.29 7.32 0.87
C GLU A 198 -9.71 7.02 -0.57
N HIS A 199 -9.04 7.63 -1.56
CA HIS A 199 -9.31 7.34 -2.97
C HIS A 199 -9.03 5.87 -3.32
N ASN A 200 -7.93 5.32 -2.81
CA ASN A 200 -7.57 3.91 -3.04
C ASN A 200 -8.51 2.96 -2.30
N LEU A 201 -8.99 3.34 -1.10
CA LEU A 201 -10.01 2.59 -0.39
C LEU A 201 -11.27 2.45 -1.25
N HIS A 202 -11.77 3.54 -1.84
CA HIS A 202 -12.93 3.49 -2.72
C HIS A 202 -12.71 2.61 -3.94
N LYS A 203 -11.51 2.66 -4.54
CA LYS A 203 -11.15 1.76 -5.66
C LYS A 203 -11.11 0.29 -5.24
N ILE A 204 -10.69 0.00 -4.01
CA ILE A 204 -10.76 -1.34 -3.44
C ILE A 204 -12.22 -1.76 -3.26
N GLU A 205 -13.06 -0.92 -2.65
CA GLU A 205 -14.51 -1.19 -2.49
C GLU A 205 -15.21 -1.48 -3.82
N GLU A 206 -14.87 -0.72 -4.87
CA GLU A 206 -15.34 -0.95 -6.24
C GLU A 206 -14.87 -2.32 -6.77
N LEU A 207 -13.58 -2.64 -6.58
CA LEU A 207 -12.98 -3.90 -7.01
C LEU A 207 -13.65 -5.10 -6.33
N ILE A 208 -13.83 -5.04 -5.01
CA ILE A 208 -14.44 -6.12 -4.21
C ILE A 208 -15.98 -6.10 -4.24
N ARG A 209 -16.57 -5.08 -4.87
CA ARG A 209 -18.02 -4.85 -4.99
C ARG A 209 -18.75 -4.83 -3.64
N MET A 210 -18.07 -4.31 -2.62
CA MET A 210 -18.52 -4.30 -1.23
C MET A 210 -18.04 -3.02 -0.56
N LYS A 211 -18.90 -2.44 0.30
CA LYS A 211 -18.50 -1.37 1.21
C LYS A 211 -17.83 -1.94 2.44
N ILE A 212 -16.69 -1.38 2.82
CA ILE A 212 -15.99 -1.75 4.04
C ILE A 212 -16.51 -0.83 5.14
N PRO A 213 -17.09 -1.35 6.23
CA PRO A 213 -17.60 -0.52 7.31
C PRO A 213 -16.48 0.26 8.02
N GLU A 214 -16.77 1.52 8.31
CA GLU A 214 -15.92 2.40 9.11
C GLU A 214 -16.18 2.14 10.59
N LEU A 215 -15.11 2.04 11.37
CA LEU A 215 -15.16 2.07 12.83
C LEU A 215 -14.61 3.38 13.36
N GLU A 216 -15.21 3.88 14.44
CA GLU A 216 -14.73 5.06 15.14
C GLU A 216 -13.44 4.74 15.90
N LEU A 217 -12.52 5.70 15.93
CA LEU A 217 -11.30 5.57 16.73
C LEU A 217 -11.64 5.39 18.22
N PRO A 218 -10.89 4.56 18.96
CA PRO A 218 -11.05 4.45 20.41
C PRO A 218 -10.96 5.82 21.08
N ALA A 219 -11.88 6.11 22.02
CA ALA A 219 -11.98 7.43 22.65
C ALA A 219 -10.73 7.81 23.48
N ASP A 220 -10.00 6.83 23.99
CA ASP A 220 -8.75 6.96 24.74
C ASP A 220 -7.51 7.00 23.84
N LEU A 221 -7.67 7.01 22.51
CA LEU A 221 -6.57 7.04 21.59
C LEU A 221 -5.91 8.43 21.53
N ASP A 222 -4.62 8.49 21.83
CA ASP A 222 -3.81 9.69 21.65
C ASP A 222 -3.74 10.10 20.17
N MET A 223 -4.57 11.06 19.77
CA MET A 223 -4.51 11.67 18.44
C MET A 223 -3.44 12.76 18.41
N ILE A 224 -2.45 12.60 17.53
CA ILE A 224 -1.37 13.56 17.37
C ILE A 224 -1.71 14.50 16.22
N ALA A 225 -1.48 15.80 16.38
CA ALA A 225 -1.72 16.76 15.32
C ALA A 225 -0.86 16.46 14.09
N THR A 226 -1.47 16.48 12.90
CA THR A 226 -0.76 16.21 11.64
C THR A 226 0.30 17.29 11.40
N LYS A 227 1.55 16.88 11.24
CA LYS A 227 2.65 17.79 10.93
C LYS A 227 2.43 18.44 9.58
N ARG A 228 2.87 19.70 9.42
CA ARG A 228 2.71 20.45 8.17
C ARG A 228 3.32 19.74 6.96
N GLU A 229 4.49 19.13 7.12
CA GLU A 229 5.18 18.40 6.05
C GLU A 229 4.37 17.19 5.58
N GLU A 230 3.85 16.41 6.53
CA GLU A 230 3.01 15.25 6.24
C GLU A 230 1.70 15.64 5.56
N ASN A 231 1.05 16.70 6.06
CA ASN A 231 -0.16 17.23 5.43
C ASN A 231 0.10 17.67 3.97
N LEU A 232 1.23 18.35 3.71
CA LEU A 232 1.61 18.71 2.34
C LEU A 232 1.84 17.49 1.43
N VAL A 233 2.42 16.40 1.97
CA VAL A 233 2.58 15.15 1.21
C VAL A 233 1.23 14.52 0.92
N GLN A 234 0.34 14.45 1.91
CA GLN A 234 -1.02 13.93 1.74
C GLN A 234 -1.79 14.72 0.67
N LEU A 235 -1.79 16.06 0.76
CA LEU A 235 -2.45 16.93 -0.21
C LEU A 235 -1.92 16.75 -1.64
N ARG A 236 -0.60 16.57 -1.81
CA ARG A 236 0.00 16.31 -3.12
C ARG A 236 -0.43 14.97 -3.70
N GLU A 237 -0.50 13.94 -2.86
CA GLU A 237 -0.95 12.62 -3.32
C GLU A 237 -2.44 12.66 -3.68
N ILE A 238 -3.28 13.34 -2.90
CA ILE A 238 -4.70 13.55 -3.24
C ILE A 238 -4.84 14.27 -4.59
N ASP A 239 -4.06 15.33 -4.82
CA ASP A 239 -4.05 16.09 -6.07
C ASP A 239 -3.64 15.20 -7.26
N ARG A 240 -2.60 14.37 -7.06
CA ARG A 240 -2.13 13.40 -8.05
C ARG A 240 -3.20 12.37 -8.38
N GLN A 241 -3.87 11.79 -7.39
CA GLN A 241 -4.94 10.81 -7.59
C GLN A 241 -6.11 11.42 -8.36
N LYS A 242 -6.52 12.65 -8.01
CA LYS A 242 -7.55 13.39 -8.74
C LYS A 242 -7.17 13.64 -10.20
N ARG A 243 -5.90 13.96 -10.48
CA ARG A 243 -5.42 14.16 -11.86
C ARG A 243 -5.37 12.87 -12.67
N ILE A 244 -5.14 11.73 -12.03
CA ILE A 244 -5.20 10.41 -12.69
C ILE A 244 -6.65 10.07 -13.02
N ALA A 245 -7.58 10.34 -12.10
CA ALA A 245 -9.01 10.08 -12.31
C ALA A 245 -9.66 11.03 -13.33
N ASP A 246 -9.25 12.31 -13.35
CA ASP A 246 -9.76 13.32 -14.27
C ASP A 246 -8.59 14.12 -14.89
N PRO A 247 -8.25 13.90 -16.17
CA PRO A 247 -7.19 14.62 -16.87
C PRO A 247 -7.42 16.14 -16.99
N THR A 248 -8.65 16.63 -16.80
CA THR A 248 -8.99 18.06 -16.86
C THR A 248 -8.80 18.79 -15.53
N PHE A 249 -8.54 18.04 -14.45
CA PHE A 249 -8.34 18.59 -13.12
C PHE A 249 -7.06 19.44 -13.02
N LYS A 250 -7.20 20.73 -12.73
CA LYS A 250 -6.08 21.69 -12.70
C LYS A 250 -5.32 21.77 -11.37
N GLY A 251 -5.76 21.06 -10.33
CA GLY A 251 -5.06 20.93 -9.06
C GLY A 251 -4.93 22.19 -8.20
N ALA A 252 -4.82 22.00 -6.89
CA ALA A 252 -4.74 23.11 -5.91
C ALA A 252 -3.38 23.84 -5.90
N PHE A 253 -2.35 23.23 -6.49
CA PHE A 253 -0.98 23.77 -6.52
C PHE A 253 -0.62 24.51 -7.81
N HIS A 254 -1.52 24.59 -8.80
CA HIS A 254 -1.29 25.33 -10.05
C HIS A 254 -1.45 26.85 -9.91
N GLU A 255 -2.21 27.33 -8.93
CA GLU A 255 -2.26 28.75 -8.63
C GLU A 255 -1.04 29.16 -7.80
N LYS A 256 0.07 29.48 -8.49
CA LYS A 256 1.03 30.44 -7.93
C LYS A 256 0.25 31.72 -7.64
N LYS A 257 -0.17 31.91 -6.39
CA LYS A 257 -0.72 33.17 -5.87
C LYS A 257 0.24 34.27 -6.28
N LYS A 258 -0.10 35.03 -7.33
CA LYS A 258 0.66 36.20 -7.75
C LYS A 258 0.61 37.17 -6.57
N ILE A 259 1.67 37.22 -5.77
CA ILE A 259 1.79 38.19 -4.68
C ILE A 259 1.71 39.58 -5.35
N PRO A 260 0.67 40.40 -5.08
CA PRO A 260 0.56 41.73 -5.66
C PRO A 260 1.71 42.57 -5.09
N GLY A 261 2.72 42.88 -5.91
CA GLY A 261 3.87 43.71 -5.50
C GLY A 261 5.23 43.26 -6.01
N LEU A 262 5.41 41.99 -6.40
CA LEU A 262 6.70 41.50 -6.92
C LEU A 262 6.99 41.89 -8.38
N ALA A 263 5.96 42.17 -9.18
CA ALA A 263 6.10 42.63 -10.56
C ALA A 263 6.70 44.05 -10.65
N LYS A 264 6.21 45.00 -9.82
CA LYS A 264 6.72 46.38 -9.78
C LYS A 264 8.17 46.47 -9.29
N LYS A 265 8.65 45.51 -8.49
CA LYS A 265 10.05 45.46 -8.01
C LYS A 265 11.03 44.96 -9.08
N LYS A 266 10.58 44.12 -10.02
CA LYS A 266 11.39 43.65 -11.17
C LYS A 266 11.53 44.72 -12.25
N GLU A 267 10.48 45.47 -12.57
CA GLU A 267 10.56 46.58 -13.54
C GLU A 267 11.52 47.68 -13.07
N LYS A 268 11.43 48.13 -11.81
CA LYS A 268 12.36 49.14 -11.27
C LYS A 268 13.82 48.67 -11.28
N ARG A 269 14.09 47.38 -11.02
CA ARG A 269 15.45 46.80 -11.06
C ARG A 269 16.02 46.72 -12.47
N ASN A 270 15.19 46.45 -13.48
CA ASN A 270 15.64 46.39 -14.87
C ASN A 270 15.91 47.81 -15.43
N LEU A 271 15.03 48.79 -15.14
CA LEU A 271 15.25 50.19 -15.49
C LEU A 271 16.55 50.78 -14.90
N THR A 272 16.93 50.39 -13.68
CA THR A 272 18.21 50.81 -13.08
C THR A 272 19.43 50.15 -13.72
N LYS A 273 19.30 48.92 -14.23
CA LYS A 273 20.42 48.21 -14.91
C LYS A 273 20.67 48.74 -16.32
N ASP A 274 19.63 49.14 -17.04
CA ASP A 274 19.77 49.70 -18.38
C ASP A 274 20.37 51.12 -18.36
N LYS A 275 20.00 51.94 -17.35
CA LYS A 275 20.66 53.23 -17.11
C LYS A 275 22.14 53.10 -16.72
N ALA A 276 22.51 52.07 -15.96
CA ALA A 276 23.90 51.80 -15.59
C ALA A 276 24.75 51.36 -16.79
N LYS A 277 24.17 50.59 -17.73
CA LYS A 277 24.85 50.22 -18.98
C LYS A 277 25.02 51.39 -19.95
N GLN A 278 24.02 52.26 -20.10
CA GLN A 278 24.16 53.45 -20.96
C GLN A 278 25.23 54.45 -20.47
N ASN A 279 25.41 54.60 -19.16
CA ASN A 279 26.46 55.48 -18.62
C ASN A 279 27.88 54.92 -18.73
N GLN A 280 28.05 53.59 -18.84
CA GLN A 280 29.37 52.99 -19.09
C GLN A 280 29.84 53.16 -20.54
N PHE A 281 28.91 53.24 -21.51
CA PHE A 281 29.26 53.46 -22.92
C PHE A 281 29.63 54.92 -23.24
N ARG A 282 29.15 55.90 -22.45
CA ARG A 282 29.50 57.32 -22.62
C ARG A 282 30.85 57.73 -22.04
N LYS A 283 31.50 56.90 -21.22
CA LYS A 283 32.83 57.17 -20.63
C LYS A 283 34.01 56.56 -21.39
N LYS A 284 33.77 55.96 -22.57
CA LYS A 284 34.78 55.30 -23.42
C LYS A 284 34.92 55.93 -24.82
N ARG A 285 34.52 57.18 -24.99
CA ARG A 285 34.86 58.01 -26.14
C ARG A 285 35.55 59.27 -25.67
#